data_AF-A0A4Y2WE63-F1
#
_entry.id   AF-A0A4Y2WE63-F1
#
_cell.length_a   1.000
_cell.length_b   1.000
_cell.length_c   1.000
_cell.angle_alpha   90.00
_cell.angle_beta   90.00
_cell.angle_gamma   90.00
#
_symmetry.space_group_name_H-M   'P 1'
#
loop_
_entity.id
_entity.type
_entity.pdbx_description
1 polymer ?
#
loop_
_entity_poly.entity_id
_entity_poly.type
_entity_poly.pdbx_seq_one_letter_code
_entity_poly.pdbx_strand_id
1 'polypeptide(L)'
;MSKSAHKDFQQCVDPSPIKDCRGKIVNEVLEEAEQSCLALNVDPSFKEVTKRKKKRFFDKKCEDKSSKISQHKKFKLALLQVNNRIEAELERRFQSMQKVNEIFGFLSPKQLTTLDNKTLREKASTLRNLYRDDLDKDELSVEIESFKYTVICSDNLAGNE
;
A
#
# COMPACT_ATOMS: atom_id res chain seq x y z
N MET A 1 29.40 -13.13 -8.88
CA MET A 1 27.94 -13.27 -8.77
C MET A 1 27.51 -12.59 -7.48
N SER A 2 26.99 -11.36 -7.54
CA SER A 2 26.16 -10.80 -6.46
C SER A 2 25.44 -9.57 -6.99
N LYS A 3 24.26 -9.81 -7.56
CA LYS A 3 23.27 -8.79 -7.89
C LYS A 3 21.94 -9.28 -7.30
N SER A 4 21.85 -9.38 -5.97
CA SER A 4 20.60 -9.83 -5.33
C SER A 4 20.16 -9.06 -4.08
N ALA A 5 20.96 -8.13 -3.55
CA ALA A 5 20.54 -7.29 -2.42
C ALA A 5 20.19 -5.85 -2.84
N HIS A 6 20.16 -5.56 -4.15
CA HIS A 6 20.10 -4.19 -4.66
C HIS A 6 18.69 -3.56 -4.64
N LYS A 7 17.71 -4.21 -4.00
CA LYS A 7 16.29 -3.83 -4.07
C LYS A 7 15.63 -3.52 -2.73
N ASP A 8 16.26 -3.74 -1.58
CA ASP A 8 15.46 -4.00 -0.36
C ASP A 8 14.88 -2.78 0.37
N PHE A 9 15.14 -1.55 -0.08
CA PHE A 9 14.46 -0.36 0.48
C PHE A 9 13.80 0.56 -0.55
N GLN A 10 14.29 0.61 -1.80
CA GLN A 10 13.63 1.37 -2.86
C GLN A 10 12.57 0.54 -3.62
N GLN A 11 12.54 -0.78 -3.40
CA GLN A 11 11.50 -1.69 -3.91
C GLN A 11 10.39 -1.91 -2.88
N CYS A 12 10.08 -0.94 -2.04
CA CYS A 12 8.79 -0.94 -1.36
C CYS A 12 7.71 -0.61 -2.40
N VAL A 13 7.26 -1.64 -3.13
CA VAL A 13 6.08 -1.68 -3.99
C VAL A 13 5.79 -0.37 -4.74
N ASP A 14 6.36 -0.20 -5.94
CA ASP A 14 5.76 0.73 -6.91
C ASP A 14 4.26 0.37 -7.01
N PRO A 15 3.32 1.30 -6.73
CA PRO A 15 1.89 1.00 -6.78
C PRO A 15 1.37 0.83 -8.22
N SER A 16 2.22 1.07 -9.25
CA SER A 16 1.87 0.91 -10.66
C SER A 16 1.20 -0.43 -11.02
N PRO A 17 1.60 -1.61 -10.50
CA PRO A 17 0.97 -2.88 -10.84
C PRO A 17 -0.46 -3.01 -10.33
N ILE A 18 -0.81 -2.33 -9.22
CA ILE A 18 -2.12 -2.48 -8.56
C ILE A 18 -3.24 -1.82 -9.39
N LYS A 19 -2.92 -0.74 -10.11
CA LYS A 19 -3.89 0.02 -10.93
C LYS A 19 -4.43 -0.81 -12.10
N ASP A 20 -3.63 -1.72 -12.64
CA ASP A 20 -4.01 -2.58 -13.77
C ASP A 20 -4.82 -3.82 -13.35
N CYS A 21 -4.91 -4.12 -12.04
CA CYS A 21 -5.59 -5.31 -11.53
C CYS A 21 -7.11 -5.14 -11.38
N ARG A 22 -7.62 -3.90 -11.39
CA ARG A 22 -9.01 -3.58 -11.01
C ARG A 22 -10.08 -4.32 -11.82
N GLY A 23 -9.88 -4.47 -13.12
CA GLY A 23 -10.80 -5.19 -14.00
C GLY A 23 -10.62 -6.71 -13.97
N LYS A 24 -9.37 -7.16 -13.84
CA LYS A 24 -8.99 -8.58 -13.85
C LYS A 24 -9.45 -9.30 -12.59
N ILE A 25 -9.18 -8.72 -11.41
CA ILE A 25 -9.55 -9.30 -10.11
C ILE A 25 -11.05 -9.57 -10.02
N VAL A 26 -11.89 -8.68 -10.53
CA VAL A 26 -13.35 -8.86 -10.44
C VAL A 26 -13.80 -10.10 -11.22
N ASN A 27 -13.23 -10.35 -12.39
CA ASN A 27 -13.58 -11.51 -13.20
C ASN A 27 -12.98 -12.79 -12.62
N GLU A 28 -11.71 -12.75 -12.19
CA GLU A 28 -11.04 -13.89 -11.55
C GLU A 28 -11.77 -14.36 -10.29
N VAL A 29 -12.17 -13.43 -9.41
CA VAL A 29 -12.93 -13.76 -8.18
C VAL A 29 -14.31 -14.31 -8.49
N LEU A 30 -14.96 -13.82 -9.57
CA LEU A 30 -16.24 -14.37 -10.02
C LEU A 30 -16.08 -15.80 -10.54
N GLU A 31 -15.08 -16.05 -11.39
CA GLU A 31 -14.78 -17.38 -11.90
C GLU A 31 -14.43 -18.36 -10.77
N GLU A 32 -13.60 -17.94 -9.79
CA GLU A 32 -13.25 -18.76 -8.63
C GLU A 32 -14.48 -19.09 -7.76
N ALA A 33 -15.36 -18.11 -7.54
CA ALA A 33 -16.60 -18.32 -6.80
C ALA A 33 -17.55 -19.28 -7.54
N GLU A 34 -17.65 -19.17 -8.86
CA GLU A 34 -18.44 -20.09 -9.70
C GLU A 34 -17.91 -21.51 -9.60
N GLN A 35 -16.59 -21.71 -9.74
CA GLN A 35 -15.95 -23.02 -9.58
C GLN A 35 -16.19 -23.62 -8.19
N SER A 36 -16.12 -22.78 -7.14
CA SER A 36 -16.38 -23.21 -5.76
C SER A 36 -17.83 -23.66 -5.56
N CYS A 37 -18.80 -22.96 -6.17
CA CYS A 37 -20.21 -23.35 -6.12
C CYS A 37 -20.44 -24.69 -6.83
N LEU A 38 -19.86 -24.87 -8.02
CA LEU A 38 -19.94 -26.13 -8.77
C LEU A 38 -19.35 -27.31 -7.98
N ALA A 39 -18.21 -27.11 -7.31
CA ALA A 39 -17.59 -28.13 -6.47
C ALA A 39 -18.45 -28.55 -5.26
N LEU A 40 -19.31 -27.65 -4.77
CA LEU A 40 -20.22 -27.88 -3.64
C LEU A 40 -21.63 -28.31 -4.08
N ASN A 41 -21.85 -28.56 -5.38
CA ASN A 41 -23.18 -28.81 -5.97
C ASN A 41 -24.21 -27.70 -5.65
N VAL A 42 -23.75 -26.47 -5.52
CA VAL A 42 -24.60 -25.28 -5.32
C VAL A 42 -24.77 -24.58 -6.67
N ASP A 43 -26.01 -24.16 -6.98
CA ASP A 43 -26.28 -23.35 -8.17
C ASP A 43 -25.52 -22.00 -8.11
N PRO A 44 -24.61 -21.72 -9.05
CA PRO A 44 -23.81 -20.49 -9.06
C PRO A 44 -24.62 -19.24 -9.46
N SER A 45 -25.90 -19.40 -9.84
CA SER A 45 -26.70 -18.27 -10.31
C SER A 45 -27.11 -17.29 -9.19
N PHE A 46 -27.05 -15.99 -9.49
CA PHE A 46 -27.55 -14.95 -8.59
C PHE A 46 -29.09 -14.95 -8.57
N LYS A 47 -29.69 -15.40 -7.47
CA LYS A 47 -31.15 -15.34 -7.27
C LYS A 47 -31.61 -13.90 -7.11
N GLU A 48 -32.45 -13.42 -8.02
CA GLU A 48 -33.08 -12.11 -7.89
C GLU A 48 -34.12 -12.14 -6.76
N VAL A 49 -34.03 -11.15 -5.86
CA VAL A 49 -34.96 -11.05 -4.73
C VAL A 49 -36.31 -10.60 -5.25
N THR A 50 -37.34 -11.41 -5.00
CA THR A 50 -38.71 -11.12 -5.44
C THR A 50 -39.20 -9.81 -4.83
N LYS A 51 -39.71 -8.90 -5.68
CA LYS A 51 -40.25 -7.63 -5.22
C LYS A 51 -41.56 -7.85 -4.46
N ARG A 52 -41.59 -7.49 -3.18
CA ARG A 52 -42.83 -7.46 -2.40
C ARG A 52 -43.73 -6.34 -2.92
N LYS A 53 -44.89 -6.70 -3.49
CA LYS A 53 -45.92 -5.72 -3.85
C LYS A 53 -46.48 -5.11 -2.55
N LYS A 54 -46.23 -3.82 -2.29
CA LYS A 54 -46.90 -3.08 -1.20
C LYS A 54 -48.09 -2.30 -1.78
N LYS A 55 -49.30 -2.61 -1.30
CA LYS A 55 -50.51 -1.83 -1.63
C LYS A 55 -50.47 -0.53 -0.82
N ARG A 56 -50.42 0.64 -1.47
CA ARG A 56 -50.54 1.94 -0.79
C ARG A 56 -51.91 2.59 -0.94
N PHE A 57 -52.68 2.29 -2.00
CA PHE A 57 -54.07 2.74 -2.19
C PHE A 57 -54.89 1.72 -2.98
N PHE A 58 -56.23 1.82 -2.91
CA PHE A 58 -57.17 0.75 -3.27
C PHE A 58 -57.04 0.28 -4.73
N ASP A 59 -56.77 1.18 -5.70
CA ASP A 59 -56.94 0.84 -7.14
C ASP A 59 -55.76 1.10 -8.09
N LYS A 60 -54.59 1.57 -7.63
CA LYS A 60 -53.44 1.80 -8.53
C LYS A 60 -52.17 1.13 -8.06
N LYS A 61 -51.77 0.05 -8.74
CA LYS A 61 -50.45 -0.56 -8.58
C LYS A 61 -49.42 0.32 -9.30
N CYS A 62 -48.52 0.94 -8.54
CA CYS A 62 -47.36 1.64 -9.09
C CYS A 62 -46.11 0.80 -8.82
N GLU A 63 -45.29 0.53 -9.84
CA GLU A 63 -44.00 -0.13 -9.65
C GLU A 63 -43.04 0.80 -8.93
N ASP A 64 -42.41 0.30 -7.86
CA ASP A 64 -41.39 1.04 -7.13
C ASP A 64 -40.21 1.34 -8.07
N LYS A 65 -40.03 2.62 -8.39
CA LYS A 65 -38.98 3.13 -9.29
C LYS A 65 -37.59 3.13 -8.64
N SER A 66 -37.43 2.58 -7.44
CA SER A 66 -36.11 2.35 -6.84
C SER A 66 -35.25 1.54 -7.82
N SER A 67 -34.16 2.15 -8.26
CA SER A 67 -33.29 1.73 -9.36
C SER A 67 -32.99 0.22 -9.30
N LYS A 68 -33.39 -0.50 -10.37
CA LYS A 68 -33.19 -1.95 -10.58
C LYS A 68 -31.69 -2.28 -10.70
N ILE A 69 -30.97 -2.40 -9.59
CA ILE A 69 -29.62 -2.96 -9.58
C ILE A 69 -29.72 -4.45 -9.26
N SER A 70 -29.37 -5.29 -10.25
CA SER A 70 -29.30 -6.76 -10.11
C SER A 70 -28.35 -7.17 -8.98
N GLN A 71 -28.60 -8.32 -8.35
CA GLN A 71 -27.73 -8.85 -7.30
C GLN A 71 -26.28 -9.03 -7.77
N HIS A 72 -26.07 -9.47 -9.01
CA HIS A 72 -24.74 -9.56 -9.63
C HIS A 72 -24.04 -8.19 -9.67
N LYS A 73 -24.77 -7.13 -10.02
CA LYS A 73 -24.23 -5.75 -10.03
C LYS A 73 -23.93 -5.26 -8.62
N LYS A 74 -24.71 -5.64 -7.60
CA LYS A 74 -24.43 -5.30 -6.19
C LYS A 74 -23.17 -6.00 -5.69
N PHE A 75 -23.00 -7.28 -6.01
CA PHE A 75 -21.80 -8.03 -5.69
C PHE A 75 -20.55 -7.39 -6.31
N LYS A 76 -20.61 -7.11 -7.62
CA LYS A 76 -19.53 -6.40 -8.33
C LYS A 76 -19.23 -5.03 -7.72
N LEU A 77 -20.25 -4.28 -7.33
CA LEU A 77 -20.07 -2.99 -6.66
C LEU A 77 -19.37 -3.15 -5.30
N ALA A 78 -19.77 -4.12 -4.49
CA ALA A 78 -19.15 -4.39 -3.19
C ALA A 78 -17.67 -4.77 -3.33
N LEU A 79 -17.34 -5.64 -4.29
CA LEU A 79 -15.96 -6.04 -4.56
C LEU A 79 -15.10 -4.85 -5.00
N LEU A 80 -15.63 -4.00 -5.89
CA LEU A 80 -14.95 -2.78 -6.30
C LEU A 80 -14.75 -1.79 -5.14
N GLN A 81 -15.70 -1.68 -4.21
CA GLN A 81 -15.55 -0.83 -3.03
C GLN A 81 -14.41 -1.30 -2.13
N VAL A 82 -14.30 -2.62 -1.90
CA VAL A 82 -13.19 -3.20 -1.12
C VAL A 82 -11.85 -2.94 -1.82
N ASN A 83 -11.77 -3.20 -3.12
CA ASN A 83 -10.54 -2.98 -3.89
C ASN A 83 -10.12 -1.51 -3.88
N ASN A 84 -11.06 -0.58 -4.12
CA ASN A 84 -10.77 0.86 -4.06
C ASN A 84 -10.26 1.28 -2.67
N ARG A 85 -10.79 0.68 -1.60
CA ARG A 85 -10.33 0.96 -0.23
C ARG A 85 -8.91 0.45 -0.01
N ILE A 86 -8.62 -0.78 -0.43
CA ILE A 86 -7.27 -1.36 -0.33
C ILE A 86 -6.27 -0.49 -1.11
N GLU A 87 -6.60 -0.11 -2.34
CA GLU A 87 -5.75 0.77 -3.17
C GLU A 87 -5.47 2.10 -2.45
N ALA A 88 -6.50 2.75 -1.93
CA ALA A 88 -6.35 4.02 -1.22
C ALA A 88 -5.53 3.90 0.09
N GLU A 89 -5.67 2.79 0.82
CA GLU A 89 -4.90 2.53 2.04
C GLU A 89 -3.43 2.20 1.71
N LEU A 90 -3.17 1.43 0.66
CA LEU A 90 -1.81 1.14 0.19
C LEU A 90 -1.10 2.41 -0.29
N GLU A 91 -1.76 3.23 -1.11
CA GLU A 91 -1.22 4.51 -1.57
C GLU A 91 -0.89 5.43 -0.38
N ARG A 92 -1.79 5.52 0.61
CA ARG A 92 -1.54 6.33 1.81
C ARG A 92 -0.32 5.84 2.59
N ARG A 93 -0.18 4.52 2.77
CA ARG A 93 0.99 3.93 3.46
C ARG A 93 2.27 4.18 2.69
N PHE A 94 2.25 4.03 1.37
CA PHE A 94 3.39 4.30 0.51
C PHE A 94 3.83 5.76 0.62
N GLN A 95 2.91 6.72 0.46
CA GLN A 95 3.20 8.14 0.63
C GLN A 95 3.72 8.47 2.03
N SER A 96 3.16 7.86 3.07
CA SER A 96 3.64 8.04 4.44
C SER A 96 5.08 7.54 4.60
N MET A 97 5.40 6.38 4.04
CA MET A 97 6.75 5.81 4.08
C MET A 97 7.75 6.66 3.27
N GLN A 98 7.33 7.18 2.12
CA GLN A 98 8.14 8.08 1.32
C GLN A 98 8.51 9.34 2.10
N LYS A 99 7.57 9.96 2.82
CA LYS A 99 7.86 11.13 3.67
C LYS A 99 8.88 10.83 4.77
N VAL A 100 8.77 9.66 5.41
CA VAL A 100 9.77 9.23 6.40
C VAL A 100 11.14 9.07 5.72
N ASN A 101 11.18 8.45 4.55
CA ASN A 101 12.42 8.25 3.80
C ASN A 101 13.02 9.56 3.26
N GLU A 102 12.22 10.56 2.94
CA GLU A 102 12.71 11.89 2.54
C GLU A 102 13.48 12.58 3.68
N ILE A 103 13.00 12.40 4.93
CA ILE A 103 13.59 13.01 6.12
C ILE A 103 14.77 12.19 6.64
N PHE A 104 14.60 10.87 6.78
CA PHE A 104 15.55 9.98 7.45
C PHE A 104 16.34 9.07 6.50
N GLY A 105 16.00 9.00 5.22
CA GLY A 105 16.55 8.00 4.29
C GLY A 105 18.07 8.11 4.08
N PHE A 106 18.66 9.26 4.37
CA PHE A 106 20.12 9.45 4.35
C PHE A 106 20.85 8.67 5.44
N LEU A 107 20.14 8.22 6.48
CA LEU A 107 20.63 7.32 7.52
C LEU A 107 20.66 5.85 7.08
N SER A 108 20.16 5.53 5.89
CA SER A 108 20.23 4.15 5.40
C SER A 108 21.69 3.72 5.21
N PRO A 109 22.06 2.45 5.48
CA PRO A 109 23.44 1.97 5.34
C PRO A 109 24.05 2.28 3.97
N LYS A 110 23.26 2.11 2.91
CA LYS A 110 23.65 2.45 1.54
C LYS A 110 24.01 3.93 1.37
N GLN A 111 23.23 4.84 1.95
CA GLN A 111 23.51 6.28 1.88
C GLN A 111 24.70 6.65 2.75
N LEU A 112 24.82 6.09 3.96
CA LEU A 112 25.92 6.36 4.88
C LEU A 112 27.28 5.93 4.32
N THR A 113 27.34 4.80 3.62
CA THR A 113 28.57 4.33 2.95
C THR A 113 28.93 5.14 1.71
N THR A 114 27.97 5.84 1.10
CA THR A 114 28.16 6.56 -0.17
C THR A 114 28.36 8.07 0.00
N LEU A 115 27.62 8.71 0.92
CA LEU A 115 27.64 10.15 1.13
C LEU A 115 28.97 10.57 1.76
N ASP A 116 29.54 11.69 1.30
CA ASP A 116 30.68 12.32 1.96
C ASP A 116 30.25 12.96 3.30
N ASN A 117 31.22 13.19 4.20
CA ASN A 117 30.93 13.70 5.54
C ASN A 117 30.35 15.12 5.52
N LYS A 118 30.72 15.95 4.53
CA LYS A 118 30.19 17.32 4.43
C LYS A 118 28.69 17.27 4.11
N THR A 119 28.30 16.51 3.08
CA THR A 119 26.90 16.32 2.70
C THR A 119 26.11 15.64 3.84
N LEU A 120 26.72 14.71 4.58
CA LEU A 120 26.10 14.06 5.73
C LEU A 120 25.78 15.06 6.85
N ARG A 121 26.71 15.95 7.20
CA ARG A 121 26.50 17.02 8.18
C ARG A 121 25.42 18.00 7.75
N GLU A 122 25.35 18.35 6.47
CA GLU A 122 24.30 19.23 5.93
C GLU A 122 22.90 18.60 6.10
N LYS A 123 22.77 17.30 5.82
CA LYS A 123 21.52 16.56 6.04
C LYS A 123 21.17 16.42 7.52
N ALA A 124 22.15 16.12 8.38
CA ALA A 124 21.95 16.10 9.83
C ALA A 124 21.52 17.47 10.38
N SER A 125 22.13 18.56 9.90
CA SER A 125 21.73 19.92 10.26
C SER A 125 20.30 20.24 9.81
N THR A 126 19.91 19.78 8.62
CA THR A 126 18.52 19.91 8.13
C THR A 126 17.55 19.14 9.03
N LEU A 127 17.89 17.90 9.42
CA LEU A 127 17.08 17.09 10.34
C LEU A 127 16.94 17.75 11.71
N ARG A 128 18.05 18.25 12.29
CA ARG A 128 18.04 18.99 13.55
C ARG A 128 17.18 20.24 13.49
N ASN A 129 17.21 20.96 12.37
CA ASN A 129 16.38 22.14 12.19
C ASN A 129 14.89 21.82 12.13
N LEU A 130 14.52 20.60 11.72
CA LEU A 130 13.14 20.12 11.70
C LEU A 130 12.64 19.71 13.09
N TYR A 131 13.52 19.15 13.92
CA TYR A 131 13.22 18.67 15.28
C TYR A 131 14.11 19.38 16.31
N ARG A 132 14.06 20.72 16.35
CA ARG A 132 14.97 21.55 17.18
C ARG A 132 14.84 21.30 18.67
N ASP A 133 13.63 20.98 19.12
CA ASP A 133 13.33 20.79 20.54
C ASP A 133 13.74 19.39 21.01
N ASP A 134 13.96 18.46 20.08
CA ASP A 134 14.29 17.06 20.37
C ASP A 134 15.76 16.71 20.08
N LEU A 135 16.46 17.49 19.24
CA LEU A 135 17.80 17.18 18.75
C LEU A 135 18.81 18.25 19.14
N ASP A 136 19.82 17.85 19.93
CA ASP A 136 20.96 18.70 20.24
C ASP A 136 21.83 18.93 19.00
N LYS A 137 22.22 20.19 18.80
CA LYS A 137 22.96 20.62 17.62
C LYS A 137 24.38 20.06 17.59
N ASP A 138 25.06 20.11 18.72
CA ASP A 138 26.49 19.85 18.79
C ASP A 138 26.74 18.34 18.92
N GLU A 139 25.84 17.63 19.61
CA GLU A 139 25.87 16.16 19.73
C GLU A 139 25.57 15.45 18.41
N LEU A 140 24.46 15.80 17.73
CA LEU A 140 24.03 15.10 16.52
C LEU A 140 25.10 15.10 15.40
N SER A 141 25.85 16.20 15.26
CA SER A 141 26.89 16.29 14.23
C SER A 141 28.08 15.37 14.51
N VAL A 142 28.37 15.04 15.77
CA VAL A 142 29.46 14.13 16.13
C VAL A 142 28.95 12.69 16.00
N GLU A 143 27.76 12.42 16.53
CA GLU A 143 27.15 11.09 16.50
C GLU A 143 26.93 10.57 15.09
N ILE A 144 26.50 11.41 14.15
CA ILE A 144 26.24 11.00 12.76
C ILE A 144 27.50 10.49 12.06
N GLU A 145 28.66 11.08 12.36
CA GLU A 145 29.93 10.67 11.78
C GLU A 145 30.41 9.37 12.41
N SER A 146 30.38 9.29 13.74
CA SER A 146 30.70 8.06 14.47
C SER A 146 29.82 6.89 14.00
N PHE A 147 28.52 7.13 13.83
CA PHE A 147 27.58 6.13 13.33
C PHE A 147 27.94 5.64 11.92
N LYS A 148 28.29 6.55 11.01
CA LYS A 148 28.75 6.17 9.67
C LYS A 148 29.99 5.27 9.73
N TYR A 149 30.97 5.58 10.57
CA TYR A 149 32.16 4.73 10.74
C TYR A 149 31.77 3.34 11.25
N THR A 150 30.89 3.24 12.24
CA THR A 150 30.38 1.96 12.74
C THR A 150 29.74 1.12 11.64
N VAL A 151 28.88 1.74 10.80
CA VAL A 151 28.22 1.05 9.68
C VAL A 151 29.22 0.54 8.63
N ILE A 152 30.21 1.37 8.27
CA ILE A 152 31.27 0.96 7.33
C ILE A 152 32.08 -0.22 7.90
N CYS A 153 32.41 -0.19 9.18
CA CYS A 153 33.15 -1.28 9.83
C CYS A 153 32.35 -2.59 9.82
N SER A 154 31.03 -2.55 10.03
CA SER A 154 30.20 -3.76 9.97
C SER A 154 30.06 -4.34 8.57
N ASP A 155 29.96 -3.51 7.53
CA ASP A 155 29.82 -3.98 6.14
C ASP A 155 31.10 -4.70 5.66
N ASN A 156 32.27 -4.22 6.08
CA ASN A 156 33.56 -4.84 5.74
C ASN A 156 33.82 -6.17 6.46
N LEU A 157 33.09 -6.49 7.53
CA LEU A 157 33.19 -7.77 8.22
C LEU A 157 32.34 -8.86 7.55
N ALA A 158 31.23 -8.47 6.91
CA ALA A 158 30.29 -9.37 6.25
C ALA A 158 30.75 -9.87 4.86
N GLY A 159 31.79 -9.28 4.29
CA GLY A 159 32.36 -9.68 2.98
C GLY A 159 33.46 -10.74 3.04
N ASN A 160 33.74 -11.28 4.23
CA ASN A 160 34.92 -12.11 4.51
C ASN A 160 34.57 -13.57 4.86
N GLU A 161 33.28 -13.94 4.75
CA GLU A 161 32.75 -15.30 4.86
C GLU A 161 32.29 -15.81 3.49
#